data_AF-X1TUK6-F1
#
_entry.id   AF-X1TUK6-F1
#
_cell.length_a   1.000
_cell.length_b   1.000
_cell.length_c   1.000
_cell.angle_alpha   90.00
_cell.angle_beta   90.00
_cell.angle_gamma   90.00
#
_symmetry.space_group_name_H-M   'P 1'
#
loop_
_entity.id
_entity.type
_entity.pdbx_description
1 polymer ?
#
loop_
_entity_poly.entity_id
_entity_poly.type
_entity_poly.pdbx_seq_one_letter_code
_entity_poly.pdbx_strand_id
1 'polypeptide(L)'
;MWEFQLGSTEDLRRLSERLGVQIEALEDISILAEPVKTGRLVIPNSLAVHPMEGCDGDSQGRPSKLTLRRYERFAAGGAGLLWVEATAVVPEGRANP
;
A
#
# COMPACT_ATOMS: atom_id res chain seq x y z
N MET A 1 -4.24 13.27 26.83
CA MET A 1 -3.44 14.28 26.10
C MET A 1 -2.51 13.48 25.20
N TRP A 2 -2.50 13.73 23.88
CA TRP A 2 -1.59 13.03 22.98
C TRP A 2 -0.15 13.50 23.23
N GLU A 3 0.80 12.57 23.34
CA GLU A 3 2.21 12.86 23.65
C GLU A 3 2.91 13.63 22.51
N PHE A 4 2.49 13.41 21.27
CA PHE A 4 2.98 14.10 20.09
C PHE A 4 1.80 14.70 19.31
N GLN A 5 1.92 15.96 18.92
CA GLN A 5 0.97 16.67 18.06
C GLN A 5 1.70 17.07 16.78
N LEU A 6 1.58 16.25 15.74
CA LEU A 6 2.20 16.48 14.44
C LEU A 6 1.09 16.90 13.46
N GLY A 7 1.13 18.16 13.00
CA GLY A 7 0.19 18.71 12.03
C GLY A 7 0.82 19.06 10.68
N SER A 8 2.15 19.09 10.60
CA SER A 8 2.90 19.50 9.42
C SER A 8 4.20 18.70 9.25
N THR A 9 4.81 18.82 8.06
CA THR A 9 6.15 18.25 7.80
C THR A 9 7.21 18.86 8.72
N GLU A 10 7.05 20.14 9.08
CA GLU A 10 7.94 20.85 9.99
C GLU A 10 7.89 20.28 11.42
N ASP A 11 6.69 19.93 11.91
CA ASP A 11 6.55 19.30 13.22
C ASP A 11 7.29 17.96 13.27
N LEU A 12 7.25 17.19 12.18
CA LEU A 12 7.97 15.92 12.05
C LEU A 12 9.48 16.12 12.03
N ARG A 13 9.99 17.13 11.30
CA ARG A 13 11.43 17.46 11.28
C ARG A 13 11.93 17.83 12.68
N ARG A 14 11.23 18.72 13.38
CA ARG A 14 11.56 19.13 14.75
C ARG A 14 11.54 17.96 15.73
N LEU A 15 10.56 17.08 15.60
CA LEU A 15 10.50 15.88 16.43
C LEU A 15 11.71 14.97 16.18
N SER A 16 12.09 14.80 14.91
CA SER A 16 13.21 13.96 14.49
C SER A 16 14.53 14.49 15.04
N GLU A 17 14.77 15.81 14.95
CA GLU A 17 15.92 16.49 15.55
C GLU A 17 15.96 16.31 17.07
N ARG A 18 14.83 16.54 17.76
CA ARG A 18 14.72 16.40 19.22
C ARG A 18 15.05 14.99 19.69
N LEU A 19 14.66 13.98 18.92
CA LEU A 19 14.91 12.56 19.23
C LEU A 19 16.27 12.07 18.72
N GLY A 20 17.00 12.89 17.95
CA GLY A 20 18.27 12.49 17.34
C GLY A 20 18.13 11.37 16.28
N VAL A 21 16.97 11.28 15.63
CA VAL A 21 16.69 10.29 14.58
C VAL A 21 16.72 10.94 13.20
N GLN A 22 17.16 10.18 12.19
CA GLN A 22 17.23 10.65 10.82
C GLN A 22 15.96 10.27 10.06
N ILE A 23 14.92 11.09 10.19
CA ILE A 23 13.70 11.00 9.37
C ILE A 23 13.60 12.27 8.55
N GLU A 24 13.60 12.11 7.23
CA GLU A 24 13.38 13.21 6.29
C GLU A 24 11.89 13.41 6.03
N ALA A 25 11.49 14.66 5.81
CA ALA A 25 10.13 15.02 5.43
C ALA A 25 10.19 15.96 4.23
N LEU A 26 9.47 15.61 3.17
CA LEU A 26 9.42 16.36 1.91
C LEU A 26 7.98 16.82 1.67
N GLU A 27 7.81 18.05 1.18
CA GLU A 27 6.50 18.53 0.73
C GLU A 27 6.27 18.27 -0.75
N ASP A 28 7.36 18.29 -1.54
CA ASP A 28 7.33 17.89 -2.93
C ASP A 28 7.28 16.37 -3.03
N ILE A 29 6.14 15.87 -3.51
CA ILE A 29 5.88 14.44 -3.71
C ILE A 29 5.94 14.05 -5.19
N SER A 30 6.47 14.91 -6.07
CA SER A 30 6.55 14.65 -7.52
C SER A 30 7.31 13.36 -7.86
N ILE A 31 8.25 12.94 -7.00
CA ILE A 31 8.93 11.65 -7.10
C ILE A 31 7.97 10.46 -7.14
N LEU A 32 6.79 10.58 -6.52
CA LEU A 32 5.78 9.51 -6.52
C LEU A 32 5.15 9.29 -7.90
N ALA A 33 5.23 10.27 -8.80
CA ALA A 33 4.71 10.18 -10.16
C ALA A 33 5.71 9.53 -11.14
N GLU A 34 6.94 9.26 -10.71
CA GLU A 34 7.98 8.74 -11.60
C GLU A 34 7.71 7.28 -12.01
N PRO A 35 7.81 6.94 -13.31
CA PRO A 35 7.67 5.56 -13.76
C PRO A 35 8.76 4.64 -13.22
N VAL A 36 8.39 3.41 -12.84
CA VAL A 36 9.31 2.41 -12.30
C VAL A 36 9.43 1.22 -13.26
N LYS A 37 10.66 0.88 -13.67
CA LYS A 37 10.92 -0.29 -14.52
C LYS A 37 10.96 -1.57 -13.67
N THR A 38 10.18 -2.58 -14.04
CA THR A 38 10.18 -3.90 -13.40
C THR A 38 10.29 -5.01 -14.45
N GLY A 39 11.49 -5.58 -14.57
CA GLY A 39 11.81 -6.54 -15.63
C GLY A 39 11.55 -5.97 -17.04
N ARG A 40 10.52 -6.51 -17.72
CA ARG A 40 10.07 -6.08 -19.05
C ARG A 40 8.91 -5.07 -19.02
N LEU A 41 8.35 -4.78 -17.85
CA LEU A 41 7.22 -3.88 -17.68
C LEU A 41 7.68 -2.51 -17.17
N VAL A 42 6.84 -1.51 -17.40
CA VAL A 42 7.00 -0.16 -16.84
C VAL A 42 5.73 0.16 -16.06
N ILE A 43 5.89 0.39 -14.76
CA ILE A 43 4.85 0.87 -13.86
C ILE A 43 4.76 2.39 -14.07
N PRO A 44 3.56 2.96 -14.29
CA PRO A 44 3.43 4.36 -14.72
C PRO A 44 3.75 5.41 -13.63
N ASN A 45 3.85 5.00 -12.37
CA ASN A 45 4.23 5.84 -11.23
C ASN A 45 4.83 4.95 -10.13
N SER A 46 5.41 5.53 -9.08
CA SER A 46 6.06 4.77 -8.01
C SER A 46 5.11 4.49 -6.82
N LEU A 47 3.80 4.50 -7.05
CA LEU A 47 2.79 4.14 -6.06
C LEU A 47 2.33 2.69 -6.26
N ALA A 48 2.34 1.93 -5.16
CA ALA A 48 1.89 0.55 -5.14
C ALA A 48 0.84 0.33 -4.05
N VAL A 49 -0.22 -0.39 -4.40
CA VAL A 49 -1.10 -1.02 -3.40
C VAL A 49 -0.45 -2.34 -3.00
N HIS A 50 0.02 -2.40 -1.76
CA HIS A 50 0.64 -3.60 -1.19
C HIS A 50 -0.39 -4.71 -0.95
N PRO A 51 0.04 -5.98 -0.94
CA PRO A 51 -0.84 -7.10 -0.66
C PRO A 51 -1.42 -6.95 0.75
N MET A 52 -2.74 -6.84 0.83
CA MET A 52 -3.48 -6.72 2.07
C MET A 52 -4.68 -7.65 2.01
N GLU A 53 -4.67 -8.65 2.89
CA GLU A 53 -5.74 -9.65 2.99
C GLU A 53 -7.08 -8.96 3.30
N GLY A 54 -8.11 -9.26 2.51
CA GLY A 54 -9.45 -8.74 2.74
C GLY A 54 -10.36 -9.69 3.49
N CYS A 55 -10.02 -10.98 3.57
CA CYS A 55 -10.88 -12.02 4.14
C CYS A 55 -12.31 -11.99 3.58
N ASP A 56 -12.47 -11.55 2.31
CA ASP A 56 -13.76 -11.30 1.67
C ASP A 56 -14.08 -12.30 0.56
N GLY A 57 -13.32 -13.39 0.47
CA GLY A 57 -13.60 -14.54 -0.39
C GLY A 57 -14.76 -15.41 0.10
N ASP A 58 -15.23 -16.31 -0.74
CA ASP A 58 -16.23 -17.31 -0.35
C ASP A 58 -15.60 -18.52 0.37
N SER A 59 -16.43 -19.47 0.82
CA SER A 59 -15.99 -20.67 1.54
C SER A 59 -15.13 -21.64 0.71
N GLN A 60 -14.91 -21.36 -0.58
CA GLN A 60 -14.01 -22.11 -1.44
C GLN A 60 -12.71 -21.34 -1.72
N GLY A 61 -12.54 -20.15 -1.13
CA GLY A 61 -11.40 -19.26 -1.35
C GLY A 61 -11.49 -18.47 -2.66
N ARG A 62 -12.68 -18.39 -3.29
CA ARG A 62 -12.85 -17.64 -4.55
C ARG A 62 -13.16 -16.17 -4.25
N PRO A 63 -12.74 -15.23 -5.12
CA PRO A 63 -13.14 -13.82 -5.00
C PRO A 63 -14.65 -13.66 -4.95
N SER A 64 -15.16 -12.89 -3.99
CA SER A 64 -16.59 -12.53 -3.92
C SER A 64 -16.85 -11.16 -4.55
N LYS A 65 -18.12 -10.72 -4.52
CA LYS A 65 -18.49 -9.35 -4.95
C LYS A 65 -17.75 -8.26 -4.15
N LEU A 66 -17.45 -8.51 -2.88
CA LEU A 66 -16.72 -7.55 -2.05
C LEU A 66 -15.24 -7.50 -2.44
N THR A 67 -14.63 -8.65 -2.75
CA THR A 67 -13.26 -8.74 -3.28
C THR A 67 -13.12 -7.94 -4.57
N LEU A 68 -14.02 -8.16 -5.53
CA LEU A 68 -14.02 -7.44 -6.81
C LEU A 68 -14.17 -5.93 -6.61
N ARG A 69 -15.17 -5.50 -5.82
CA ARG A 69 -15.41 -4.08 -5.50
C ARG A 69 -14.19 -3.43 -4.85
N ARG A 70 -13.43 -4.15 -4.02
CA ARG A 70 -12.20 -3.66 -3.37
C ARG A 70 -11.10 -3.40 -4.41
N TYR A 71 -10.81 -4.36 -5.28
CA TYR A 71 -9.78 -4.17 -6.30
C TYR A 71 -10.18 -3.17 -7.39
N GLU A 72 -11.45 -3.08 -7.77
CA GLU A 72 -11.94 -2.03 -8.68
C GLU A 72 -11.66 -0.63 -8.12
N ARG A 73 -11.84 -0.43 -6.81
CA ARG A 73 -11.55 0.84 -6.15
C ARG A 73 -10.06 1.14 -6.07
N PHE A 74 -9.23 0.14 -5.79
CA PHE A 74 -7.78 0.29 -5.84
C PHE A 74 -7.31 0.66 -7.25
N ALA A 75 -7.86 0.00 -8.28
CA ALA A 75 -7.51 0.28 -9.67
C ALA A 75 -7.94 1.68 -10.10
N ALA A 76 -9.11 2.14 -9.63
CA ALA A 76 -9.57 3.51 -9.85
C ALA A 76 -8.74 4.57 -9.11
N GLY A 77 -7.93 4.18 -8.11
CA GLY A 77 -7.13 5.08 -7.28
C GLY A 77 -5.84 5.60 -7.93
N GLY A 78 -5.47 5.10 -9.11
CA GLY A 78 -4.34 5.63 -9.89
C GLY A 78 -2.95 5.14 -9.48
N ALA A 79 -2.83 4.21 -8.52
CA ALA A 79 -1.58 3.53 -8.24
C ALA A 79 -1.12 2.72 -9.47
N GLY A 80 0.16 2.81 -9.81
CA GLY A 80 0.71 2.14 -10.99
C GLY A 80 0.81 0.62 -10.84
N LEU A 81 0.90 0.14 -9.60
CA LEU A 81 0.96 -1.29 -9.28
C LEU A 81 -0.11 -1.68 -8.26
N LEU A 82 -0.88 -2.71 -8.58
CA LEU A 82 -1.72 -3.42 -7.62
C LEU A 82 -1.10 -4.79 -7.36
N TRP A 83 -0.61 -4.99 -6.13
CA TRP A 83 -0.20 -6.30 -5.67
C TRP A 83 -1.35 -6.91 -4.87
N VAL A 84 -2.01 -7.90 -5.47
CA VAL A 84 -3.15 -8.60 -4.87
C VAL A 84 -2.76 -9.40 -3.63
N GLU A 85 -3.74 -9.66 -2.77
CA GLU A 85 -3.56 -10.43 -1.54
C GLU A 85 -2.99 -11.85 -1.78
N ALA A 86 -2.48 -12.42 -0.69
CA ALA A 86 -1.94 -13.78 -0.71
C ALA A 86 -3.04 -14.77 -1.13
N THR A 87 -2.85 -15.39 -2.30
CA THR A 87 -3.78 -16.38 -2.84
C THR A 87 -3.11 -17.76 -2.78
N ALA A 88 -3.74 -18.70 -2.08
CA ALA A 88 -3.21 -20.07 -1.98
C ALA A 88 -3.18 -20.75 -3.36
N VAL A 89 -2.04 -21.33 -3.72
CA VAL A 89 -1.86 -22.04 -5.00
C VAL A 89 -2.40 -23.48 -4.93
N VAL A 90 -2.46 -24.04 -3.72
CA VAL A 90 -2.97 -25.39 -3.44
C VAL A 90 -3.85 -25.37 -2.18
N PRO A 91 -4.82 -26.30 -2.04
CA PRO A 91 -5.73 -26.31 -0.89
C PRO A 91 -5.05 -26.39 0.48
N GLU A 92 -3.94 -27.12 0.59
CA GLU A 92 -3.22 -27.32 1.86
C GLU A 92 -2.40 -26.10 2.26
N GLY A 93 -2.15 -25.18 1.31
CA GLY A 93 -1.42 -23.93 1.52
C GLY A 93 -2.30 -22.78 1.99
N ARG A 94 -3.58 -23.03 2.27
CA ARG A 94 -4.50 -22.00 2.78
C ARG A 94 -4.18 -21.69 4.24
N ALA A 95 -4.06 -20.39 4.56
CA ALA A 95 -3.95 -19.94 5.95
C ALA A 95 -5.27 -20.10 6.72
N ASN A 96 -6.39 -19.99 6.03
CA ASN A 96 -7.75 -20.14 6.56
C ASN A 96 -8.55 -21.16 5.72
N PRO A 97 -9.46 -21.95 6.31
CA PRO A 97 -10.20 -23.01 5.61
C PRO A 97 -10.91 -22.57 4.32
#